data_AF-A0A5S3Z0Z5-F1
#
_entry.id   AF-A0A5S3Z0Z5-F1
#
_cell.length_a   1.000
_cell.length_b   1.000
_cell.length_c   1.000
_cell.angle_alpha   90.00
_cell.angle_beta   90.00
_cell.angle_gamma   90.00
#
_symmetry.space_group_name_H-M   'P 1'
#
loop_
_entity.id
_entity.type
_entity.pdbx_description
1 polymer ?
#
loop_
_entity_poly.entity_id
_entity_poly.type
_entity_poly.pdbx_seq_one_letter_code
_entity_poly.pdbx_strand_id
1 'polypeptide(L)'
;MFVVLTAFNTVLTLLVGTNNLAQQSLGEYAFYNLLPNFFLSTGLYTFMAKRHAGKAWLYTASVFFVSFLFGRVALYILIQQLYLPTIYIELPLSILSAIIGTVIGIKWQQKGAIAT
;
A
#
# COMPACT_ATOMS: atom_id res chain seq x y z
N MET A 1 0.13 -7.19 -5.95
CA MET A 1 0.22 -6.08 -4.98
C MET A 1 0.22 -6.61 -3.56
N PHE A 2 -0.83 -7.35 -3.16
CA PHE A 2 -0.93 -7.99 -1.84
C PHE A 2 0.33 -8.76 -1.44
N VAL A 3 0.76 -9.77 -2.21
CA VAL A 3 1.95 -10.59 -1.89
C VAL A 3 3.22 -9.75 -1.68
N VAL A 4 3.44 -8.73 -2.50
CA VAL A 4 4.63 -7.85 -2.41
C VAL A 4 4.58 -6.99 -1.16
N LEU A 5 3.43 -6.38 -0.87
CA LEU A 5 3.23 -5.59 0.34
C LEU A 5 3.32 -6.45 1.60
N THR A 6 2.75 -7.66 1.59
CA THR A 6 2.83 -8.59 2.70
C THR A 6 4.27 -9.03 2.95
N ALA A 7 5.00 -9.46 1.90
CA ALA A 7 6.39 -9.86 2.03
C ALA A 7 7.27 -8.70 2.55
N PHE A 8 7.05 -7.48 2.04
CA PHE A 8 7.77 -6.31 2.51
C PHE A 8 7.49 -6.00 3.99
N ASN A 9 6.22 -6.08 4.41
CA ASN A 9 5.85 -5.93 5.83
C ASN A 9 6.47 -7.02 6.71
N THR A 10 6.52 -8.26 6.23
CA THR A 10 7.20 -9.35 6.95
C THR A 10 8.69 -9.04 7.11
N VAL A 11 9.37 -8.58 6.06
CA VAL A 11 10.79 -8.19 6.13
C VAL A 11 11.01 -7.04 7.09
N LEU A 12 10.18 -5.99 7.05
CA LEU A 12 10.26 -4.87 7.99
C LEU A 12 10.06 -5.34 9.43
N THR A 13 9.09 -6.22 9.66
CA THR A 13 8.82 -6.78 10.99
C THR A 13 10.00 -7.60 11.50
N LEU A 14 10.65 -8.37 10.63
CA LEU A 14 11.86 -9.14 10.98
C LEU A 14 13.06 -8.23 11.28
N LEU A 15 13.25 -7.14 10.53
CA LEU A 15 14.33 -6.19 10.72
C LEU A 15 14.17 -5.34 11.99
N VAL A 16 12.95 -4.92 12.30
CA VAL A 16 12.64 -4.11 13.49
C VAL A 16 12.54 -5.00 14.74
N GLY A 17 12.17 -6.28 14.57
CA GLY A 17 11.98 -7.24 15.65
C GLY A 17 10.58 -7.14 16.27
N THR A 18 9.89 -8.27 16.40
CA THR A 18 8.48 -8.34 16.86
C THR A 18 8.24 -7.70 18.23
N ASN A 19 9.24 -7.77 19.12
CA ASN A 19 9.14 -7.20 20.47
C ASN A 19 9.20 -5.67 20.47
N ASN A 20 9.85 -5.06 19.48
CA ASN A 20 9.92 -3.60 19.34
C ASN A 20 8.62 -3.05 18.74
N LEU A 21 7.91 -3.80 17.88
CA LEU A 21 6.65 -3.35 17.29
C LEU A 21 5.54 -3.10 18.34
N ALA A 22 5.50 -3.89 19.41
CA ALA A 22 4.48 -3.75 20.46
C ALA A 22 4.72 -2.53 21.38
N GLN A 23 5.95 -2.01 21.42
CA GLN A 23 6.35 -0.85 22.23
C GLN A 23 6.63 0.41 21.38
N GLN A 24 6.44 0.33 20.06
CA GLN A 24 6.74 1.43 19.16
C GLN A 24 5.83 2.64 19.41
N SER A 25 6.45 3.80 19.54
CA SER A 25 5.75 5.08 19.50
C SER A 25 5.12 5.30 18.12
N LEU A 26 4.08 6.14 18.06
CA LEU A 26 3.42 6.52 16.80
C LEU A 26 4.41 7.05 15.74
N GLY A 27 5.45 7.77 16.16
CA GLY A 27 6.48 8.30 15.28
C GLY A 27 7.37 7.20 14.67
N GLU A 28 7.77 6.22 15.48
CA GLU A 28 8.55 5.07 15.00
C GLU A 28 7.70 4.18 14.09
N TYR A 29 6.45 3.91 14.47
CA TYR A 29 5.51 3.19 13.61
C TYR A 29 5.32 3.89 12.26
N ALA A 30 5.26 5.23 12.25
CA ALA A 30 5.17 6.00 11.03
C ALA A 30 6.42 5.86 10.15
N PHE A 31 7.61 5.97 10.73
CA PHE A 31 8.87 5.89 9.99
C PHE A 31 9.20 4.48 9.49
N TYR A 32 8.97 3.46 10.31
CA TYR A 32 9.38 2.09 10.01
C TYR A 32 8.33 1.28 9.25
N ASN A 33 7.03 1.59 9.42
CA ASN A 33 5.95 0.83 8.78
C ASN A 33 5.13 1.67 7.79
N LEU A 34 4.61 2.84 8.19
CA LEU A 34 3.71 3.61 7.32
C LEU A 34 4.41 4.21 6.09
N LEU A 35 5.52 4.92 6.28
CA LEU A 35 6.26 5.58 5.20
C LEU A 35 6.75 4.57 4.14
N PRO A 36 7.43 3.48 4.53
CA PRO A 36 7.95 2.51 3.57
C PRO A 36 6.83 1.84 2.77
N ASN A 37 5.72 1.47 3.44
CA ASN A 37 4.55 0.92 2.75
C ASN A 37 3.89 1.93 1.82
N PHE A 38 3.82 3.21 2.22
CA PHE A 38 3.26 4.27 1.38
C PHE A 38 4.04 4.40 0.08
N PHE A 39 5.37 4.47 0.14
CA PHE A 39 6.21 4.57 -1.05
C PHE A 39 6.13 3.32 -1.92
N LEU A 40 6.17 2.13 -1.32
CA LEU A 40 6.06 0.87 -2.06
C LEU A 40 4.70 0.77 -2.76
N SER A 41 3.61 1.05 -2.06
CA SER A 41 2.25 1.07 -2.61
C SER A 41 2.15 2.07 -3.76
N THR A 42 2.62 3.30 -3.55
CA THR A 42 2.64 4.36 -4.58
C THR A 42 3.41 3.90 -5.83
N GLY A 43 4.58 3.27 -5.65
CA GLY A 43 5.37 2.71 -6.74
C GLY A 43 4.62 1.63 -7.51
N LEU A 44 4.00 0.67 -6.79
CA LEU A 44 3.23 -0.42 -7.42
C LEU A 44 2.05 0.12 -8.24
N TYR A 45 1.28 1.06 -7.70
CA TYR A 45 0.20 1.72 -8.44
C TYR A 45 0.73 2.53 -9.63
N THR A 46 1.89 3.17 -9.50
CA THR A 46 2.56 3.88 -10.61
C THR A 46 2.90 2.94 -11.75
N PHE A 47 3.59 1.83 -11.47
CA PHE A 47 3.95 0.85 -12.50
C PHE A 47 2.72 0.22 -13.16
N MET A 48 1.69 -0.07 -12.37
CA MET A 48 0.45 -0.64 -12.87
C MET A 48 -0.28 0.34 -13.80
N ALA A 49 -0.47 1.59 -13.36
CA ALA A 49 -1.12 2.63 -14.15
C ALA A 49 -0.33 2.99 -15.40
N LYS A 50 1.01 2.98 -15.34
CA LYS A 50 1.86 3.18 -16.52
C LYS A 50 1.63 2.11 -17.58
N ARG A 51 1.43 0.84 -17.18
CA ARG A 51 1.22 -0.27 -18.12
C ARG A 51 -0.17 -0.24 -18.76
N HIS A 52 -1.19 0.23 -18.04
CA HIS A 52 -2.58 0.17 -18.46
C HIS A 52 -3.33 1.49 -18.24
N ALA A 53 -2.81 2.59 -18.78
CA ALA A 53 -3.34 3.94 -18.52
C ALA A 53 -4.84 4.10 -18.84
N GLY A 54 -5.32 3.51 -19.94
CA GLY A 54 -6.74 3.61 -20.34
C GLY A 54 -7.73 2.94 -19.37
N LYS A 55 -7.26 2.03 -18.51
CA LYS A 55 -8.07 1.38 -17.45
C LYS A 55 -7.47 1.59 -16.06
N ALA A 56 -6.54 2.53 -15.90
CA ALA A 56 -5.73 2.66 -14.70
C ALA A 56 -6.59 2.88 -13.44
N TRP A 57 -7.59 3.75 -13.52
CA TRP A 57 -8.50 4.01 -12.39
C TRP A 57 -9.36 2.80 -12.01
N LEU A 58 -9.89 2.08 -13.00
CA LEU A 58 -10.65 0.85 -12.76
C LEU A 58 -9.77 -0.20 -12.07
N TYR A 59 -8.56 -0.41 -12.58
CA TYR A 59 -7.61 -1.34 -11.98
C TYR A 59 -7.19 -0.92 -10.57
N THR A 60 -6.88 0.35 -10.36
CA THR A 60 -6.55 0.88 -9.04
C THR A 60 -7.69 0.65 -8.06
N ALA A 61 -8.93 0.97 -8.44
CA ALA A 61 -10.10 0.74 -7.58
C ALA A 61 -10.28 -0.76 -7.28
N SER A 62 -10.28 -1.63 -8.30
CA SER A 62 -10.43 -3.07 -8.10
C SER A 62 -9.34 -3.66 -7.21
N VAL A 63 -8.07 -3.32 -7.46
CA VAL A 63 -6.95 -3.82 -6.65
C VAL A 63 -7.00 -3.29 -5.24
N PHE A 64 -7.36 -2.02 -5.05
CA PHE A 64 -7.53 -1.43 -3.72
C PHE A 64 -8.63 -2.14 -2.93
N PHE A 65 -9.83 -2.30 -3.51
CA PHE A 65 -10.96 -2.96 -2.86
C PHE A 65 -10.65 -4.42 -2.52
N VAL A 66 -10.10 -5.18 -3.48
CA VAL A 66 -9.73 -6.58 -3.26
C VAL A 66 -8.66 -6.67 -2.18
N SER A 67 -7.61 -5.85 -2.23
CA SER A 67 -6.53 -5.89 -1.24
C SER A 67 -7.04 -5.48 0.15
N PHE A 68 -7.96 -4.52 0.23
CA PHE A 68 -8.57 -4.10 1.49
C PHE A 68 -9.42 -5.23 2.09
N LEU A 69 -10.33 -5.83 1.31
CA LEU A 69 -11.17 -6.92 1.78
C LEU A 69 -10.34 -8.14 2.21
N PHE A 70 -9.41 -8.59 1.35
CA PHE A 70 -8.54 -9.72 1.68
C PHE A 70 -7.62 -9.42 2.86
N GLY A 71 -7.07 -8.20 2.94
CA GLY A 71 -6.25 -7.78 4.06
C GLY A 71 -7.02 -7.82 5.39
N ARG A 72 -8.27 -7.34 5.40
CA ARG A 72 -9.15 -7.40 6.58
C ARG A 72 -9.50 -8.83 6.98
N VAL A 73 -9.86 -9.67 6.01
CA VAL A 73 -10.18 -11.10 6.26
C VAL A 73 -8.96 -11.84 6.80
N ALA A 74 -7.78 -11.64 6.20
CA ALA A 74 -6.54 -12.25 6.64
C ALA A 74 -6.17 -11.82 8.07
N LEU A 75 -6.26 -10.52 8.38
CA LEU A 75 -6.02 -10.02 9.74
C LEU A 75 -7.02 -10.57 10.75
N TYR A 76 -8.30 -10.66 10.38
CA TYR A 76 -9.34 -11.23 11.23
C TYR A 76 -9.05 -12.70 11.57
N ILE A 77 -8.67 -13.51 10.58
CA ILE A 77 -8.31 -14.91 10.77
C ILE A 77 -7.06 -15.04 11.66
N LEU A 78 -6.05 -14.19 11.44
CA LEU A 78 -4.74 -14.33 12.08
C LEU A 78 -4.73 -13.89 13.54
N ILE A 79 -5.40 -12.79 13.87
CA ILE A 79 -5.31 -12.15 15.19
C ILE A 79 -6.56 -12.43 16.05
N GLN A 80 -7.66 -12.92 15.45
CA GLN A 80 -8.99 -13.08 16.07
C GLN A 80 -9.56 -11.80 16.74
N GLN A 81 -8.86 -10.66 16.64
CA GLN A 81 -9.31 -9.35 17.09
C GLN A 81 -9.25 -8.37 15.93
N LEU A 82 -10.31 -7.58 15.79
CA LEU A 82 -10.36 -6.51 14.82
C LEU A 82 -9.60 -5.30 15.40
N TYR A 83 -8.33 -5.13 15.03
CA TYR A 83 -7.59 -3.90 15.36
C TYR A 83 -8.25 -2.71 14.65
N LEU A 84 -9.10 -2.00 15.42
CA LEU A 84 -9.86 -0.83 15.00
C LEU A 84 -9.11 0.51 15.07
N PRO A 85 -8.16 0.78 15.98
CA PRO A 85 -7.68 2.16 16.18
C PRO A 85 -6.75 2.66 15.05
N THR A 86 -5.99 1.80 14.37
CA THR A 86 -5.03 2.26 13.33
C THR A 86 -5.67 2.48 11.96
N ILE A 87 -6.91 2.02 11.75
CA ILE A 87 -7.60 2.16 10.46
C ILE A 87 -7.77 3.63 10.04
N TYR A 88 -7.94 4.53 11.01
CA TYR A 88 -8.17 5.95 10.75
C TYR A 88 -6.97 6.66 10.14
N ILE A 89 -5.77 6.08 10.23
CA ILE A 89 -4.52 6.63 9.68
C ILE A 89 -4.10 5.82 8.45
N GLU A 90 -4.12 4.49 8.55
CA GLU A 90 -3.68 3.60 7.47
C GLU A 90 -4.57 3.70 6.23
N LEU A 91 -5.90 3.81 6.40
CA LEU A 91 -6.84 3.81 5.28
C LEU A 91 -6.72 5.08 4.42
N PRO A 92 -6.77 6.31 4.98
CA PRO A 92 -6.57 7.51 4.18
C PRO A 92 -5.21 7.53 3.48
N LEU A 93 -4.16 7.07 4.17
CA LEU A 93 -2.81 7.04 3.62
C LEU A 93 -2.71 6.04 2.46
N SER A 94 -3.35 4.88 2.58
CA SER A 94 -3.42 3.91 1.48
C SER A 94 -4.19 4.44 0.28
N ILE A 95 -5.29 5.17 0.49
CA ILE A 95 -6.05 5.83 -0.59
C ILE A 95 -5.18 6.87 -1.28
N LEU A 96 -4.47 7.70 -0.52
CA LEU A 96 -3.54 8.70 -1.07
C LEU A 96 -2.44 8.04 -1.91
N SER A 97 -1.84 6.96 -1.42
CA SER A 97 -0.81 6.22 -2.16
C SER A 97 -1.34 5.70 -3.51
N ALA A 98 -2.58 5.22 -3.53
CA ALA A 98 -3.23 4.72 -4.72
C ALA A 98 -3.51 5.83 -5.74
N ILE A 99 -4.05 6.96 -5.29
CA ILE A 99 -4.32 8.13 -6.14
C ILE A 99 -3.02 8.69 -6.71
N ILE A 100 -2.04 8.97 -5.85
CA ILE A 100 -0.76 9.58 -6.25
C ILE A 100 -0.05 8.66 -7.24
N GLY A 101 0.07 7.37 -6.91
CA GLY A 101 0.73 6.40 -7.79
C GLY A 101 0.04 6.31 -9.14
N THR A 102 -1.29 6.23 -9.15
CA THR A 102 -2.08 6.16 -10.39
C THR A 102 -1.87 7.38 -11.28
N VAL A 103 -1.93 8.58 -10.70
CA VAL A 103 -1.71 9.84 -11.43
C VAL A 103 -0.31 9.90 -12.02
N ILE A 104 0.72 9.55 -11.24
CA ILE A 104 2.11 9.52 -11.72
C ILE A 104 2.23 8.52 -12.88
N GLY A 105 1.67 7.33 -12.74
CA GLY A 105 1.73 6.28 -13.77
C GLY A 105 1.07 6.70 -15.08
N ILE A 106 -0.12 7.31 -15.03
CA ILE A 106 -0.82 7.84 -16.20
C ILE A 106 0.02 8.92 -16.90
N LYS A 107 0.51 9.91 -16.14
CA LYS A 107 1.33 10.99 -16.71
C LYS A 107 2.63 10.48 -17.32
N TRP A 108 3.24 9.45 -16.71
CA TRP A 108 4.46 8.84 -17.24
C TRP A 108 4.19 8.11 -18.56
N GLN A 109 3.10 7.36 -18.66
CA GLN A 109 2.74 6.69 -19.92
C GLN A 109 2.42 7.69 -21.03
N GLN A 110 1.72 8.78 -20.73
CA GLN A 110 1.47 9.87 -21.68
C GLN A 110 2.76 10.52 -22.19
N LYS A 111 3.72 10.83 -21.29
CA LYS A 111 5.04 11.35 -21.70
C LYS A 111 5.81 10.37 -22.58
N GLY A 112 5.75 9.08 -22.29
CA GLY A 112 6.40 8.04 -23.10
C GLY A 112 5.81 7.92 -24.51
N ALA A 113 4.49 8.11 -24.65
CA ALA A 113 3.80 8.03 -25.94
C ALA A 113 4.01 9.27 -26.84
N ILE A 114 4.35 10.43 -26.27
CA ILE A 114 4.64 11.66 -27.01
C ILE A 114 6.09 11.65 -27.55
N ALA A 115 6.97 10.85 -26.97
CA ALA A 115 8.39 10.76 -27.32
C ALA A 115 8.72 9.70 -28.39
N THR A 116 7.71 8.96 -28.86
CA THR A 116 7.79 7.92 -29.91
C THR A 116 7.00 8.37 -31.14
#